data_AF-A0AAD1YC40-F1
#
_entry.id   AF-A0AAD1YC40-F1
#
_cell.length_a   1.000
_cell.length_b   1.000
_cell.length_c   1.000
_cell.angle_alpha   90.00
_cell.angle_beta   90.00
_cell.angle_gamma   90.00
#
_symmetry.space_group_name_H-M   'P 1'
#
loop_
_entity.id
_entity.type
_entity.pdbx_description
1 polymer ?
#
loop_
_entity_poly.entity_id
_entity_poly.type
_entity_poly.pdbx_seq_one_letter_code
_entity_poly.pdbx_strand_id
1 'polypeptide(L)'
;MEYMEIKQEILDRIIKSEDETITENVDLVYEFLSGQVSEFLIKTKNNNHNSYGMKHRIERILGVYVSNLDVKYCMELLVIRSWTCGINCYYPISERWYKRMGKLADENWNQKQK
;
A
#
# COMPACT_ATOMS: atom_id res chain seq x y z
N MET A 1 -4.68 -12.90 -17.18
CA MET A 1 -4.86 -11.84 -16.17
C MET A 1 -5.17 -10.59 -16.96
N GLU A 2 -6.37 -10.04 -16.80
CA GLU A 2 -6.67 -8.70 -17.31
C GLU A 2 -6.02 -7.69 -16.38
N TYR A 3 -5.28 -6.74 -16.94
CA TYR A 3 -4.64 -5.66 -16.18
C TYR A 3 -5.70 -4.64 -15.76
N MET A 4 -5.60 -4.08 -14.55
CA MET A 4 -6.48 -3.00 -14.13
C MET A 4 -6.25 -1.76 -15.00
N GLU A 5 -7.33 -1.20 -15.53
CA GLU A 5 -7.31 0.10 -16.18
C GLU A 5 -7.00 1.20 -15.15
N ILE A 6 -5.93 1.96 -15.40
CA ILE A 6 -5.51 3.05 -14.51
C ILE A 6 -6.34 4.30 -14.76
N LYS A 7 -7.05 4.73 -13.72
CA LYS A 7 -7.94 5.88 -13.75
C LYS A 7 -7.17 7.16 -13.46
N GLN A 8 -6.96 7.99 -14.48
CA GLN A 8 -6.23 9.25 -14.35
C GLN A 8 -6.87 10.19 -13.30
N GLU A 9 -8.20 10.23 -13.22
CA GLU A 9 -8.95 11.03 -12.25
C GLU A 9 -8.62 10.73 -10.76
N ILE A 10 -8.12 9.53 -10.47
CA ILE A 10 -7.67 9.13 -9.14
C ILE A 10 -6.24 9.59 -8.93
N LEU A 11 -5.37 9.40 -9.93
CA LEU A 11 -3.97 9.83 -9.89
C LEU A 11 -3.85 11.34 -9.68
N ASP A 12 -4.77 12.13 -10.24
CA ASP A 12 -4.78 13.58 -10.12
C ASP A 12 -5.10 14.06 -8.69
N ARG A 13 -5.68 13.20 -7.84
CA ARG A 13 -5.99 13.50 -6.44
C ARG A 13 -4.84 13.15 -5.49
N ILE A 14 -3.86 12.40 -5.97
CA ILE A 14 -2.79 11.82 -5.15
C ILE A 14 -1.53 12.67 -5.24
N ILE A 15 -0.98 13.04 -4.08
CA ILE A 15 0.37 13.64 -4.02
C ILE A 15 1.41 12.58 -4.35
N LYS A 16 2.26 12.88 -5.33
CA LYS A 16 3.35 12.01 -5.82
C LYS A 16 4.57 12.85 -6.20
N SER A 17 5.75 12.22 -6.22
CA SER A 17 6.94 12.83 -6.81
C SER A 17 6.90 12.72 -8.34
N GLU A 18 7.69 13.54 -9.03
CA GLU A 18 7.72 13.55 -10.51
C GLU A 18 8.19 12.23 -11.11
N ASP A 19 9.04 11.50 -10.39
CA ASP A 19 9.59 10.20 -10.76
C ASP A 19 8.71 9.01 -10.32
N GLU A 20 7.66 9.25 -9.53
CA GLU A 20 6.77 8.20 -9.05
C GLU A 20 5.79 7.78 -10.16
N THR A 21 5.88 6.52 -10.59
CA THR A 21 4.97 5.92 -11.57
C THR A 21 4.23 4.73 -10.98
N ILE A 22 3.07 4.42 -11.55
CA ILE A 22 2.36 3.16 -11.27
C ILE A 22 3.15 2.02 -11.92
N THR A 23 3.32 0.93 -11.18
CA THR A 23 4.03 -0.25 -11.68
C THR A 23 3.09 -1.25 -12.32
N GLU A 24 3.66 -2.20 -13.07
CA GLU A 24 2.97 -3.38 -13.58
C GLU A 24 2.40 -4.30 -12.48
N ASN A 25 2.81 -4.11 -11.22
CA ASN A 25 2.39 -4.94 -10.08
C ASN A 25 1.22 -4.33 -9.29
N VAL A 26 0.66 -3.20 -9.74
CA VAL A 26 -0.41 -2.48 -9.02
C VAL A 26 -1.64 -3.36 -8.74
N ASP A 27 -1.94 -4.30 -9.63
CA ASP A 27 -3.05 -5.26 -9.46
C ASP A 27 -2.82 -6.17 -8.26
N LEU A 28 -1.60 -6.69 -8.11
CA LEU A 28 -1.21 -7.51 -6.96
C LEU A 28 -1.28 -6.71 -5.66
N VAL A 29 -0.90 -5.43 -5.70
CA VAL A 29 -1.00 -4.52 -4.55
C VAL A 29 -2.46 -4.26 -4.21
N TYR A 30 -3.32 -4.04 -5.20
CA TYR A 30 -4.76 -3.84 -5.01
C TYR A 30 -5.43 -5.08 -4.41
N GLU A 31 -5.21 -6.25 -5.00
CA GLU A 31 -5.75 -7.53 -4.50
C GLU A 31 -5.32 -7.76 -3.05
N PHE A 32 -4.03 -7.59 -2.76
CA PHE A 32 -3.50 -7.72 -1.41
C PHE A 32 -4.17 -6.77 -0.41
N LEU A 33 -4.26 -5.49 -0.73
CA LEU A 33 -4.84 -4.48 0.16
C LEU A 33 -6.34 -4.70 0.35
N SER A 34 -7.08 -4.98 -0.73
CA SER A 34 -8.53 -5.21 -0.70
C SER A 34 -8.93 -6.36 0.21
N GLY A 35 -8.12 -7.43 0.25
CA GLY A 35 -8.35 -8.61 1.08
C GLY A 35 -7.93 -8.45 2.55
N GLN A 36 -7.26 -7.37 2.93
CA GLN A 36 -6.63 -7.25 4.25
C GLN A 36 -6.94 -5.94 4.97
N VAL A 37 -7.12 -4.81 4.29
CA VAL A 37 -7.04 -3.50 4.94
C VAL A 37 -8.33 -3.10 5.66
N SER A 38 -9.50 -3.49 5.12
CA SER A 38 -10.83 -3.07 5.59
C SER A 38 -11.11 -3.50 7.03
N GLU A 39 -10.71 -4.72 7.40
CA GLU A 39 -10.90 -5.28 8.75
C GLU A 39 -10.09 -4.57 9.83
N PHE A 40 -9.13 -3.74 9.45
CA PHE A 40 -8.17 -3.14 10.37
C PHE A 40 -8.14 -1.61 10.32
N LEU A 41 -9.14 -1.00 9.69
CA LEU A 41 -9.33 0.43 9.73
C LEU A 41 -9.75 0.88 11.14
N ILE A 42 -9.18 1.98 11.60
CA ILE A 42 -9.53 2.66 12.84
C ILE A 42 -10.24 3.98 12.53
N LYS A 43 -10.86 4.61 13.52
CA LYS A 43 -11.61 5.87 13.31
C LYS A 43 -10.72 7.10 13.17
N THR A 44 -9.44 6.99 13.51
CA THR A 44 -8.50 8.11 13.60
C THR A 44 -7.32 7.92 12.67
N LYS A 45 -6.67 9.02 12.28
CA LYS A 45 -5.38 8.98 11.59
C LYS A 45 -4.36 8.22 12.45
N ASN A 46 -3.59 7.31 11.84
CA ASN A 46 -2.39 6.77 12.46
C ASN A 46 -1.14 7.47 11.86
N ASN A 47 -0.36 8.15 12.68
CA ASN A 47 0.86 8.88 12.26
C ASN A 47 2.13 8.01 12.32
N ASN A 48 2.04 6.78 12.79
CA ASN A 48 3.23 5.92 12.96
C ASN A 48 3.63 5.24 11.65
N HIS A 49 2.68 5.03 10.75
CA HIS A 49 2.87 4.23 9.53
C HIS A 49 2.42 5.01 8.31
N ASN A 50 3.37 5.29 7.42
CA ASN A 50 3.13 5.98 6.17
C ASN A 50 3.17 5.04 4.96
N SER A 51 2.74 5.56 3.81
CA SER A 51 2.70 4.85 2.52
C SER A 51 4.06 4.29 2.13
N TYR A 52 5.16 5.00 2.43
CA TYR A 52 6.51 4.54 2.11
C TYR A 52 6.93 3.32 2.94
N GLY A 53 6.66 3.33 4.25
CA GLY A 53 6.89 2.16 5.10
C GLY A 53 6.00 0.98 4.72
N MET A 54 4.75 1.26 4.32
CA MET A 54 3.83 0.23 3.82
C MET A 54 4.33 -0.42 2.55
N LYS A 55 4.79 0.36 1.55
CA LYS A 55 5.25 -0.19 0.27
C LYS A 55 6.38 -1.21 0.44
N HIS A 56 7.34 -0.93 1.32
CA HIS A 56 8.46 -1.84 1.61
C HIS A 56 8.01 -3.16 2.25
N ARG A 57 6.96 -3.12 3.08
CA ARG A 57 6.40 -4.34 3.66
C ARG A 57 5.65 -5.15 2.62
N ILE A 58 4.83 -4.49 1.81
CA ILE A 58 4.07 -5.15 0.74
C ILE A 58 5.05 -5.76 -0.29
N GLU A 59 6.09 -5.03 -0.68
CA GLU A 59 7.18 -5.52 -1.54
C GLU A 59 7.83 -6.78 -0.97
N ARG A 60 8.14 -6.82 0.33
CA ARG A 60 8.69 -8.02 0.98
C ARG A 60 7.70 -9.19 1.00
N ILE A 61 6.41 -8.92 1.19
CA ILE A 61 5.36 -9.96 1.22
C ILE A 61 5.14 -10.51 -0.19
N LEU A 62 4.88 -9.65 -1.17
CA LEU A 62 4.56 -10.06 -2.54
C LEU A 62 5.80 -10.53 -3.30
N GLY A 63 6.98 -10.08 -2.89
CA GLY A 63 8.24 -10.45 -3.54
C GLY A 63 8.46 -9.77 -4.89
N VAL A 64 7.78 -8.66 -5.15
CA VAL A 64 7.85 -7.85 -6.38
C VAL A 64 8.05 -6.40 -6.00
N TYR A 65 8.67 -5.61 -6.89
CA TYR A 65 8.84 -4.18 -6.66
C TYR A 65 7.48 -3.48 -6.54
N VAL A 66 7.33 -2.64 -5.53
CA VAL A 66 6.12 -1.83 -5.30
C VAL A 66 6.49 -0.35 -5.26
N SER A 67 5.85 0.44 -6.12
CA SER A 67 5.97 1.89 -6.05
C SER A 67 5.16 2.43 -4.87
N ASN A 68 5.62 3.53 -4.27
CA ASN A 68 4.85 4.18 -3.22
C ASN A 68 3.58 4.84 -3.81
N LEU A 69 3.54 5.11 -5.12
CA LEU A 69 2.34 5.51 -5.84
C LEU A 69 1.32 4.37 -5.96
N ASP A 70 1.74 3.11 -6.16
CA ASP A 70 0.83 1.96 -6.21
C ASP A 70 0.00 1.87 -4.93
N VAL A 71 0.67 2.00 -3.77
CA VAL A 71 0.00 1.97 -2.47
C VAL A 71 -1.00 3.11 -2.34
N LYS A 72 -0.62 4.34 -2.70
CA LYS A 72 -1.53 5.50 -2.64
C LYS A 72 -2.73 5.32 -3.55
N TYR A 73 -2.51 4.88 -4.78
CA TYR A 73 -3.55 4.65 -5.77
C TYR A 73 -4.54 3.58 -5.32
N CYS A 74 -4.05 2.44 -4.84
CA CYS A 74 -4.91 1.38 -4.33
C CYS A 74 -5.70 1.81 -3.09
N MET A 75 -5.11 2.58 -2.18
CA MET A 75 -5.82 3.10 -1.01
C MET A 75 -6.93 4.09 -1.39
N GLU A 76 -6.67 4.97 -2.36
CA GLU A 76 -7.67 5.91 -2.90
C GLU A 76 -8.80 5.16 -3.62
N LEU A 77 -8.47 4.13 -4.42
CA LEU A 77 -9.44 3.25 -5.07
C LEU A 77 -10.35 2.52 -4.07
N LEU A 78 -9.79 2.11 -2.94
CA LEU A 78 -10.53 1.48 -1.83
C LEU A 78 -11.30 2.50 -0.98
N VAL A 79 -11.32 3.78 -1.39
CA VAL A 79 -12.01 4.88 -0.71
C VAL A 79 -11.49 5.07 0.72
N ILE A 80 -10.21 4.77 0.95
CA ILE A 80 -9.59 4.91 2.25
C ILE A 80 -9.00 6.30 2.36
N ARG A 81 -9.61 7.11 3.22
CA ARG A 81 -9.14 8.45 3.53
C ARG A 81 -7.66 8.45 3.88
N SER A 82 -6.92 9.39 3.29
CA SER A 82 -5.50 9.59 3.57
C SER A 82 -5.24 10.99 4.13
N TRP A 83 -4.07 11.16 4.72
CA TRP A 83 -3.55 12.43 5.19
C TRP A 83 -2.09 12.57 4.79
N THR A 84 -1.76 13.62 4.05
CA THR A 84 -0.42 13.80 3.48
C THR A 84 0.55 14.41 4.49
N CYS A 85 1.84 14.09 4.33
CA CYS A 85 2.97 14.74 4.99
C CYS A 85 4.16 14.68 4.03
N GLY A 86 4.47 15.79 3.37
CA GLY A 86 5.34 15.80 2.20
C GLY A 86 4.78 14.88 1.11
N ILE A 87 5.63 14.03 0.53
CA ILE A 87 5.25 13.08 -0.52
C ILE A 87 4.57 11.81 0.00
N ASN A 88 4.48 11.62 1.32
CA ASN A 88 3.97 10.39 1.92
C ASN A 88 2.53 10.57 2.43
N CYS A 89 1.78 9.48 2.43
CA CYS A 89 0.41 9.45 2.95
C CYS A 89 0.34 8.62 4.24
N TYR A 90 -0.48 9.07 5.18
CA TYR A 90 -0.87 8.33 6.38
C TYR A 90 -2.31 7.88 6.25
N TYR A 91 -2.61 6.71 6.82
CA TYR A 91 -3.92 6.07 6.70
C TYR A 91 -4.48 5.72 8.07
N PRO A 92 -5.79 5.50 8.19
CA PRO A 92 -6.41 5.14 9.45
C PRO A 92 -6.28 3.63 9.65
N ILE A 93 -5.05 3.11 9.67
CA ILE A 93 -4.77 1.68 9.81
C ILE A 93 -4.30 1.39 11.24
N SER A 94 -4.84 0.33 11.84
CA SER A 94 -4.46 -0.10 13.18
C SER A 94 -3.00 -0.58 13.27
N GLU A 95 -2.39 -0.39 14.44
CA GLU A 95 -1.10 -1.02 14.78
C GLU A 95 -1.12 -2.54 14.62
N ARG A 96 -2.27 -3.18 14.86
CA ARG A 96 -2.45 -4.63 14.73
C ARG A 96 -2.21 -5.09 13.30
N TRP A 97 -2.73 -4.36 12.31
CA TRP A 97 -2.48 -4.66 10.91
C TRP A 97 -1.00 -4.54 10.59
N TYR A 98 -0.38 -3.44 11.00
CA TYR A 98 1.03 -3.20 10.70
C TYR A 98 1.95 -4.29 11.28
N LYS A 99 1.68 -4.74 12.51
CA LYS A 99 2.38 -5.88 13.12
C LYS A 99 2.14 -7.18 12.36
N ARG A 100 0.90 -7.44 11.90
CA ARG A 100 0.57 -8.61 11.08
C ARG A 100 1.35 -8.61 9.77
N MET A 101 1.42 -7.47 9.08
CA MET A 101 2.19 -7.32 7.84
C MET A 101 3.68 -7.59 8.07
N GLY A 102 4.23 -7.15 9.21
CA GLY A 102 5.60 -7.50 9.59
C GLY A 102 5.84 -9.00 9.68
N LYS A 103 4.96 -9.73 10.37
CA LYS A 103 5.06 -11.19 10.49
C LYS A 103 5.00 -11.89 9.12
N LEU A 104 4.05 -11.51 8.27
CA LEU A 104 3.93 -12.06 6.91
C LEU A 104 5.19 -11.79 6.06
N ALA A 105 5.76 -10.60 6.17
CA ALA A 105 6.99 -10.24 5.45
C ALA A 105 8.20 -11.05 5.92
N ASP A 106 8.29 -11.37 7.21
CA ASP A 106 9.36 -12.18 7.77
C ASP A 106 9.17 -13.67 7.44
N GLU A 107 7.93 -14.17 7.44
CA GLU A 107 7.59 -15.54 7.03
C GLU A 107 7.96 -15.81 5.57
N ASN A 108 7.59 -14.93 4.64
CA ASN A 108 7.94 -15.08 3.22
C ASN A 108 9.44 -14.95 2.95
N TRP A 109 10.14 -14.09 3.69
CA TRP A 109 11.59 -13.99 3.60
C TRP A 109 12.27 -15.32 3.97
N ASN A 110 11.84 -15.94 5.07
CA ASN A 110 12.41 -17.20 5.54
C ASN A 110 12.11 -18.39 4.62
N GLN A 111 10.99 -18.37 3.90
CA GLN A 111 10.67 -19.42 2.91
C GLN A 111 11.55 -19.33 1.66
N LYS A 112 11.90 -18.11 1.20
CA LYS A 112 12.77 -17.92 0.02
C LYS A 112 14.23 -18.30 0.23
N GLN A 113 14.66 -18.50 1.49
CA GLN A 113 16.03 -18.87 1.86
C GLN A 113 16.21 -20.39 2.09
N LYS A 114 15.13 -21.17 1.97
CA LYS A 114 15.14 -22.64 2.06
C LYS A 114 15.05 -23.25 0.67
#